data_AF-A0A947CML8-F1
#
_entry.id   AF-A0A947CML8-F1
#
_cell.length_a   1.000
_cell.length_b   1.000
_cell.length_c   1.000
_cell.angle_alpha   90.00
_cell.angle_beta   90.00
_cell.angle_gamma   90.00
#
_symmetry.space_group_name_H-M   'P 1'
#
loop_
_entity.id
_entity.type
_entity.pdbx_description
1 polymer ?
#
loop_
_entity_poly.entity_id
_entity_poly.type
_entity_poly.pdbx_seq_one_letter_code
_entity_poly.pdbx_strand_id
1 'polypeptide(L)'
;MANRGYKRSWKNLLINKDYQLRMTMVLVGVSALLMAGLGWWVMDQARTATEVAINNVEGQKCEKPAWMSAQPTRVVVDQITAMKPAGTDVPPVDEEKVQVPDPPKGDDGKKGAGGDDDKPAKPTDDDKPAGDEAKPSSGDDVKPAGDDDGEGEDDGEGDATAADGEGDKGERPKVTITDSSMDLNNADEGPAADAAAALATLDESEKQAQEQRYHDCELAKKTKVEDLRDGETLILQVLIGLGLLMVFGLAAYGIKMTHKVAGPLFKVSLYLRKLKDNKYDTVYNLRKGDHLVEFYDHFKEAHAGVRTMLDQDIETLKAALELAKAEKLADKSPELKASIEKLEKILQDREESIV
;
A
#
# COMPACT_ATOMS: atom_id res chain seq x y z
N MET A 1 18.60 -39.68 14.28
CA MET A 1 17.76 -39.49 13.07
C MET A 1 17.38 -38.02 13.00
N ALA A 2 17.84 -37.30 11.99
CA ALA A 2 17.53 -35.88 11.84
C ALA A 2 16.03 -35.73 11.53
N ASN A 3 15.28 -35.06 12.41
CA ASN A 3 13.90 -34.67 12.17
C ASN A 3 13.84 -33.86 10.87
N ARG A 4 13.44 -34.50 9.77
CA ARG A 4 13.09 -33.79 8.54
C ARG A 4 11.80 -33.02 8.86
N GLY A 5 11.98 -31.79 9.33
CA GLY A 5 10.88 -30.88 9.62
C GLY A 5 9.93 -30.87 8.44
N TYR A 6 8.70 -31.30 8.68
CA TYR A 6 7.65 -31.37 7.68
C TYR A 6 7.49 -29.98 7.06
N LYS A 7 8.01 -29.79 5.83
CA LYS A 7 7.88 -28.55 5.08
C LYS A 7 6.41 -28.43 4.68
N ARG A 8 5.59 -27.83 5.55
CA ARG A 8 4.23 -27.41 5.17
C ARG A 8 4.38 -26.43 4.02
N SER A 9 4.02 -26.90 2.83
CA SER A 9 3.92 -26.09 1.62
C SER A 9 3.16 -24.82 1.95
N TRP A 10 3.74 -23.65 1.64
CA TRP A 10 3.11 -22.34 1.80
C TRP A 10 1.73 -22.26 1.14
N LYS A 11 1.44 -23.15 0.19
CA LYS A 11 0.12 -23.26 -0.45
C LYS A 11 -0.99 -23.65 0.54
N ASN A 12 -0.67 -24.33 1.64
CA ASN A 12 -1.63 -24.72 2.68
C ASN A 12 -1.77 -23.69 3.81
N LEU A 13 -1.14 -22.51 3.69
CA LEU A 13 -1.30 -21.42 4.67
C LEU A 13 -2.51 -20.52 4.38
N LEU A 14 -3.09 -20.60 3.18
CA LEU A 14 -4.27 -19.84 2.78
C LEU A 14 -5.54 -20.66 3.09
N ILE A 15 -5.99 -20.60 4.35
CA ILE A 15 -7.20 -21.29 4.85
C ILE A 15 -8.46 -20.95 4.02
N ASN A 16 -8.50 -19.75 3.42
CA ASN A 16 -9.52 -19.41 2.44
C ASN A 16 -8.99 -18.30 1.50
N LYS A 17 -8.34 -18.73 0.42
CA LYS A 17 -7.60 -17.83 -0.47
C LYS A 17 -8.48 -16.70 -1.01
N ASP A 18 -9.74 -17.01 -1.34
CA ASP A 18 -10.66 -16.05 -1.96
C ASP A 18 -11.05 -14.92 -1.01
N TYR A 19 -11.29 -15.22 0.27
CA TYR A 19 -11.72 -14.20 1.23
C TYR A 19 -10.59 -13.24 1.57
N GLN A 20 -9.39 -13.79 1.80
CA GLN A 20 -8.21 -13.00 2.15
C GLN A 20 -7.75 -12.14 0.96
N LEU A 21 -7.80 -12.68 -0.27
CA LEU A 21 -7.49 -11.92 -1.49
C LEU A 21 -8.50 -10.81 -1.75
N ARG A 22 -9.81 -11.06 -1.61
CA ARG A 22 -10.83 -10.04 -1.85
C ARG A 22 -10.69 -8.85 -0.90
N MET A 23 -10.58 -9.11 0.41
CA MET A 23 -10.41 -8.03 1.39
C MET A 23 -9.10 -7.27 1.18
N THR A 24 -8.01 -7.98 0.90
CA THR A 24 -6.71 -7.33 0.66
C THR A 24 -6.73 -6.53 -0.64
N MET A 25 -7.35 -7.03 -1.72
CA MET A 25 -7.50 -6.28 -2.97
C MET A 25 -8.35 -5.03 -2.79
N VAL A 26 -9.45 -5.11 -2.03
CA VAL A 26 -10.28 -3.93 -1.74
C VAL A 26 -9.47 -2.89 -0.96
N LEU A 27 -8.78 -3.31 0.09
CA LEU A 27 -7.96 -2.41 0.91
C LEU A 27 -6.82 -1.77 0.10
N VAL A 28 -6.06 -2.58 -0.66
CA VAL A 28 -4.98 -2.10 -1.52
C VAL A 28 -5.51 -1.22 -2.64
N GLY A 29 -6.66 -1.56 -3.23
CA GLY A 29 -7.30 -0.78 -4.28
C GLY A 29 -7.74 0.60 -3.81
N VAL A 30 -8.37 0.69 -2.63
CA VAL A 30 -8.74 1.97 -2.01
C VAL A 30 -7.50 2.81 -1.71
N SER A 31 -6.46 2.20 -1.12
CA SER A 31 -5.19 2.90 -0.86
C SER A 31 -4.52 3.41 -2.12
N ALA A 32 -4.50 2.60 -3.19
CA ALA A 32 -3.92 2.98 -4.48
C ALA A 32 -4.70 4.13 -5.12
N LEU A 33 -6.03 4.13 -5.03
CA LEU A 33 -6.87 5.21 -5.54
C LEU A 33 -6.61 6.51 -4.78
N LEU A 34 -6.57 6.46 -3.45
CA LEU A 34 -6.25 7.62 -2.61
C LEU A 34 -4.85 8.17 -2.90
N MET A 35 -3.86 7.29 -3.06
CA MET A 35 -2.50 7.71 -3.44
C MET A 35 -2.45 8.31 -4.84
N ALA A 36 -3.18 7.76 -5.82
CA ALA A 36 -3.23 8.32 -7.16
C ALA A 36 -3.89 9.70 -7.16
N GLY A 37 -4.97 9.89 -6.40
CA GLY A 37 -5.64 11.18 -6.25
C GLY A 37 -4.75 12.23 -5.59
N LEU A 38 -4.11 11.90 -4.47
CA LEU A 38 -3.20 12.81 -3.78
C LEU A 38 -1.93 13.09 -4.61
N GLY A 39 -1.38 12.06 -5.26
CA GLY A 39 -0.20 12.19 -6.13
C GLY A 39 -0.49 13.10 -7.33
N TRP A 40 -1.65 12.95 -7.96
CA TRP A 40 -2.07 13.83 -9.05
C TRP A 40 -2.19 15.29 -8.59
N TRP A 41 -2.82 15.53 -7.44
CA TRP A 41 -2.96 16.88 -6.88
C TRP A 41 -1.60 17.51 -6.51
N VAL A 42 -0.69 16.76 -5.89
CA VAL A 42 0.65 17.26 -5.57
C VAL A 42 1.44 17.59 -6.84
N MET A 43 1.31 16.78 -7.89
CA MET A 43 1.97 17.04 -9.17
C MET A 43 1.45 18.30 -9.86
N ASP A 44 0.16 18.59 -9.74
CA ASP A 44 -0.43 19.82 -10.25
C ASP A 44 0.15 21.07 -9.56
N GLN A 45 0.28 21.02 -8.24
CA GLN A 45 0.93 22.09 -7.47
C GLN A 45 2.42 22.23 -7.79
N ALA A 46 3.13 21.11 -7.96
CA ALA A 46 4.55 21.13 -8.32
C ALA A 46 4.78 21.76 -9.70
N ARG A 47 3.94 21.43 -10.70
CA ARG A 47 4.01 22.03 -12.04
C ARG A 47 3.80 23.54 -11.99
N THR A 48 2.81 23.99 -11.23
CA THR A 48 2.54 25.42 -11.07
C THR A 48 3.74 26.14 -10.45
N ALA A 49 4.40 25.54 -9.45
CA ALA A 49 5.60 26.12 -8.84
C ALA A 49 6.80 26.13 -9.81
N THR A 50 7.01 25.05 -10.58
CA THR A 50 8.08 24.98 -11.59
C THR A 50 7.87 25.99 -12.71
N GLU A 51 6.63 26.18 -13.16
CA GLU A 51 6.31 27.18 -14.20
C GLU A 51 6.66 28.60 -13.75
N VAL A 52 6.32 28.97 -12.50
CA VAL A 52 6.70 30.26 -11.93
C VAL A 52 8.23 30.40 -11.83
N ALA A 53 8.93 29.34 -11.46
CA ALA A 53 10.40 29.34 -11.39
C ALA A 53 11.04 29.53 -12.77
N ILE A 54 10.54 28.83 -13.80
CA ILE A 54 11.00 28.97 -15.19
C ILE A 54 10.74 30.38 -15.69
N ASN A 55 9.52 30.91 -15.52
CA ASN A 55 9.16 32.26 -15.94
C ASN A 55 10.03 33.33 -15.27
N ASN A 56 10.40 33.14 -14.00
CA ASN A 56 11.31 34.04 -13.29
C ASN A 56 12.74 34.00 -13.88
N VAL A 57 13.26 32.81 -14.20
CA VAL A 57 14.57 32.67 -14.86
C VAL A 57 14.53 33.28 -16.27
N GLU A 58 13.48 33.02 -17.05
CA GLU A 58 13.32 33.58 -18.40
C GLU A 58 13.22 35.11 -18.38
N GLY A 59 12.52 35.67 -17.38
CA GLY A 59 12.37 37.11 -17.17
C GLY A 59 13.66 37.87 -16.82
N GLN A 60 14.71 37.18 -16.34
CA GLN A 60 16.01 37.80 -16.09
C GLN A 60 16.70 38.15 -17.41
N LYS A 61 16.63 39.41 -17.84
CA LYS A 61 17.27 39.86 -19.09
C LYS A 61 18.79 39.79 -18.94
N CYS A 62 19.47 39.08 -19.84
CA CYS A 62 20.90 39.26 -20.03
C CYS A 62 21.11 40.61 -20.69
N GLU A 63 21.94 41.47 -20.10
CA GLU A 63 22.21 42.79 -20.64
C GLU A 63 22.95 42.64 -21.97
N LYS A 64 22.23 42.90 -23.07
CA LYS A 64 22.80 42.83 -24.41
C LYS A 64 23.71 44.04 -24.60
N PRO A 65 25.01 43.86 -24.94
CA PRO A 65 25.89 44.99 -25.11
C PRO A 65 25.40 45.91 -26.23
N ALA A 66 25.49 47.22 -26.01
CA ALA A 66 24.86 48.23 -26.87
C ALA A 66 25.34 48.20 -28.34
N TRP A 67 26.56 47.72 -28.61
CA TRP A 67 27.05 47.55 -29.97
C TRP A 67 26.38 46.37 -30.70
N MET A 68 25.88 45.35 -29.99
CA MET A 68 25.12 44.25 -30.61
C MET A 68 23.66 44.62 -30.91
N SER A 69 23.09 45.62 -30.24
CA SER A 69 21.76 46.15 -30.58
C SER A 69 21.82 47.19 -31.69
N ALA A 70 22.96 47.86 -31.86
CA ALA A 70 23.17 48.88 -32.88
C ALA A 70 23.48 48.34 -34.29
N GLN A 71 23.69 47.03 -34.46
CA GLN A 71 23.80 46.48 -35.81
C GLN A 71 22.46 46.70 -36.51
N PRO A 72 22.41 47.46 -37.63
CA PRO A 72 21.18 47.62 -38.38
C PRO A 72 20.73 46.21 -38.70
N THR A 73 19.51 45.84 -38.31
CA THR A 73 18.84 44.67 -38.86
C THR A 73 18.98 44.86 -40.36
N ARG A 74 19.94 44.14 -40.97
CA ARG A 74 20.08 44.15 -42.42
C ARG A 74 18.76 43.59 -42.87
N VAL A 75 17.89 44.49 -43.29
CA VAL A 75 16.62 44.20 -43.91
C VAL A 75 17.02 43.44 -45.17
N VAL A 76 17.09 42.11 -45.09
CA VAL A 76 17.35 41.22 -46.23
C VAL A 76 16.08 41.17 -47.11
N VAL A 77 15.43 42.33 -47.32
CA VAL A 77 14.24 42.45 -48.16
C VAL A 77 14.64 42.60 -49.62
N ASP A 78 15.87 43.03 -49.92
CA ASP A 78 16.27 43.29 -51.33
C ASP A 78 16.92 42.12 -52.07
N GLN A 79 17.22 40.98 -51.43
CA GLN A 79 17.77 39.80 -52.16
C GLN A 79 16.75 38.72 -52.52
N ILE A 80 15.53 38.73 -51.96
CA ILE A 80 14.50 37.75 -52.35
C ILE A 80 13.73 38.23 -53.60
N THR A 81 13.67 39.54 -53.84
CA THR A 81 12.95 40.11 -55.00
C THR A 81 13.71 40.04 -56.33
N ALA A 82 14.98 39.63 -56.32
CA ALA A 82 15.81 39.49 -57.53
C ALA A 82 15.91 38.06 -58.09
N MET A 83 15.38 37.05 -57.40
CA MET A 83 15.16 35.73 -57.99
C MET A 83 13.85 35.73 -58.78
N LYS A 84 13.90 36.37 -59.95
CA LYS A 84 12.94 36.16 -61.03
C LYS A 84 12.92 34.65 -61.33
N PRO A 85 11.78 33.94 -61.21
CA PRO A 85 11.71 32.56 -61.66
C PRO A 85 11.86 32.56 -63.19
N ALA A 86 13.04 32.21 -63.66
CA ALA A 86 13.19 31.74 -65.03
C ALA A 86 12.38 30.45 -65.13
N GLY A 87 11.46 30.42 -66.10
CA GLY A 87 10.41 29.42 -66.21
C GLY A 87 10.90 27.99 -66.06
N THR A 88 10.13 27.22 -65.31
CA THR A 88 10.02 25.79 -65.49
C THR A 88 8.54 25.46 -65.48
N ASP A 89 8.10 25.00 -66.64
CA ASP A 89 6.83 24.32 -66.85
C ASP A 89 6.61 23.27 -65.75
N VAL A 90 5.60 23.50 -64.92
CA VAL A 90 5.11 22.49 -63.98
C VAL A 90 4.13 21.63 -64.77
N PRO A 91 4.46 20.36 -65.10
CA PRO A 91 3.47 19.46 -65.68
C PRO A 91 2.33 19.25 -64.68
N PRO A 92 1.09 19.04 -65.16
CA PRO A 92 -0.05 18.78 -64.29
C PRO A 92 0.24 17.55 -63.43
N VAL A 93 0.29 17.75 -62.12
CA VAL A 93 0.39 16.67 -61.14
C VAL A 93 -1.01 16.05 -61.06
N ASP A 94 -1.12 14.81 -61.52
CA ASP A 94 -2.34 14.01 -61.39
C ASP A 94 -2.73 13.92 -59.91
N GLU A 95 -4.02 14.10 -59.64
CA GLU A 95 -4.65 13.90 -58.33
C GLU A 95 -4.55 12.43 -57.89
N GLU A 96 -3.39 12.03 -57.38
CA GLU A 96 -3.27 10.77 -56.66
C GLU A 96 -3.85 10.96 -55.26
N LYS A 97 -5.05 10.40 -55.06
CA LYS A 97 -5.78 10.33 -53.79
C LYS A 97 -4.84 9.92 -52.65
N VAL A 98 -4.50 10.88 -51.81
CA VAL A 98 -3.87 10.64 -50.52
C VAL A 98 -4.86 9.86 -49.65
N GLN A 99 -4.70 8.54 -49.61
CA GLN A 99 -5.35 7.69 -48.63
C GLN A 99 -4.79 8.04 -47.25
N VAL A 100 -5.67 8.58 -46.41
CA VAL A 100 -5.45 8.73 -44.98
C VAL A 100 -5.23 7.33 -44.39
N PRO A 101 -4.09 7.05 -43.74
CA PRO A 101 -3.89 5.78 -43.08
C PRO A 101 -4.85 5.66 -41.89
N ASP A 102 -5.63 4.58 -41.87
CA ASP A 102 -6.49 4.22 -40.75
C ASP A 102 -5.68 4.11 -39.44
N PRO A 103 -6.26 4.48 -38.28
CA PRO A 103 -5.61 4.34 -36.99
C PRO A 103 -5.29 2.85 -36.68
N PRO A 104 -4.20 2.58 -35.94
CA PRO A 104 -3.77 1.21 -35.65
C PRO A 104 -4.86 0.48 -34.86
N LYS A 105 -5.44 -0.55 -35.48
CA LYS A 105 -6.30 -1.54 -34.80
C LYS A 105 -5.46 -2.29 -33.78
N GLY A 106 -6.00 -2.37 -32.56
CA GLY A 106 -5.45 -3.17 -31.47
C GLY A 106 -5.21 -4.61 -31.91
N ASP A 107 -4.02 -5.10 -31.58
CA ASP A 107 -3.62 -6.48 -31.80
C ASP A 107 -4.30 -7.35 -30.73
N ASP A 108 -5.45 -7.91 -31.12
CA ASP A 108 -6.13 -8.98 -30.41
C ASP A 108 -5.29 -10.27 -30.53
N GLY A 109 -4.28 -10.39 -29.68
CA GLY A 109 -3.47 -11.59 -29.51
C GLY A 109 -4.27 -12.78 -28.97
N LYS A 110 -4.95 -13.49 -29.88
CA LYS A 110 -5.59 -14.79 -29.67
C LYS A 110 -4.96 -15.81 -30.62
N LYS A 111 -4.20 -16.79 -30.09
CA LYS A 111 -4.26 -18.24 -30.44
C LYS A 111 -3.09 -19.07 -29.89
N GLY A 112 -3.45 -20.33 -29.58
CA GLY A 112 -2.55 -21.47 -29.27
C GLY A 112 -2.89 -22.05 -27.90
N ALA A 113 -3.87 -22.94 -27.69
CA ALA A 113 -4.21 -24.20 -28.36
C ALA A 113 -3.06 -25.23 -28.33
N GLY A 114 -3.26 -26.28 -27.52
CA GLY A 114 -2.40 -27.44 -27.30
C GLY A 114 -2.25 -27.66 -25.79
N GLY A 115 -2.59 -28.78 -25.18
CA GLY A 115 -3.05 -30.08 -25.64
C GLY A 115 -3.17 -30.96 -24.39
N ASP A 116 -3.99 -31.97 -24.53
CA ASP A 116 -4.30 -33.13 -23.68
C ASP A 116 -3.28 -33.50 -22.58
N ASP A 117 -3.78 -33.80 -21.38
CA ASP A 117 -3.55 -35.10 -20.71
C ASP A 117 -4.41 -35.22 -19.45
N ASP A 118 -5.52 -35.92 -19.64
CA ASP A 118 -6.27 -36.64 -18.61
C ASP A 118 -5.35 -37.63 -17.88
N LYS A 119 -5.21 -37.49 -16.55
CA LYS A 119 -4.91 -38.64 -15.70
C LYS A 119 -5.46 -38.45 -14.28
N PRO A 120 -6.55 -39.14 -13.91
CA PRO A 120 -6.95 -39.22 -12.51
C PRO A 120 -5.99 -40.17 -11.78
N ALA A 121 -5.14 -39.61 -10.92
CA ALA A 121 -4.40 -40.41 -9.96
C ALA A 121 -5.38 -40.92 -8.89
N LYS A 122 -5.64 -42.22 -8.99
CA LYS A 122 -6.20 -43.15 -8.00
C LYS A 122 -5.84 -42.76 -6.55
N PRO A 123 -6.78 -42.75 -5.60
CA PRO A 123 -6.44 -42.83 -4.18
C PRO A 123 -5.97 -44.26 -3.91
N THR A 124 -4.74 -44.41 -3.43
CA THR A 124 -4.33 -45.63 -2.73
C THR A 124 -4.75 -45.48 -1.28
N ASP A 125 -5.75 -46.28 -0.91
CA ASP A 125 -5.88 -46.87 0.41
C ASP A 125 -4.59 -47.64 0.78
N ASP A 126 -4.46 -48.01 2.05
CA ASP A 126 -3.28 -48.58 2.76
C ASP A 126 -2.42 -47.46 3.41
N ASP A 127 -2.21 -47.35 4.73
CA ASP A 127 -2.22 -48.34 5.79
C ASP A 127 -2.46 -47.69 7.18
N LYS A 128 -3.34 -48.35 7.94
CA LYS A 128 -3.22 -48.78 9.35
C LYS A 128 -2.70 -47.86 10.47
N PRO A 129 -3.38 -47.83 11.63
CA PRO A 129 -2.94 -47.14 12.84
C PRO A 129 -1.97 -48.00 13.67
N ALA A 130 -0.87 -47.40 14.12
CA ALA A 130 -0.21 -47.72 15.39
C ALA A 130 -0.46 -46.49 16.29
N GLY A 131 -1.11 -46.56 17.46
CA GLY A 131 -1.06 -47.65 18.43
C GLY A 131 0.24 -47.55 19.21
N ASP A 132 0.36 -46.54 20.07
CA ASP A 132 1.29 -46.48 21.22
C ASP A 132 0.77 -45.35 22.14
N GLU A 133 0.02 -45.73 23.16
CA GLU A 133 0.51 -46.05 24.51
C GLU A 133 0.84 -44.80 25.34
N ALA A 134 0.11 -44.75 26.45
CA ALA A 134 0.13 -43.72 27.46
C ALA A 134 1.50 -43.58 28.13
N LYS A 135 1.81 -42.35 28.57
CA LYS A 135 2.51 -42.16 29.84
C LYS A 135 1.99 -40.90 30.56
N PRO A 136 1.67 -41.01 31.86
CA PRO A 136 1.25 -39.87 32.66
C PRO A 136 2.48 -39.08 33.11
N SER A 137 2.39 -37.75 33.06
CA SER A 137 3.32 -36.86 33.76
C SER A 137 2.57 -36.23 34.92
N SER A 138 2.64 -36.91 36.05
CA SER A 138 2.56 -36.31 37.39
C SER A 138 3.59 -35.19 37.54
N GLY A 139 3.25 -34.13 38.27
CA GLY A 139 4.20 -33.09 38.62
C GLY A 139 3.51 -31.85 39.15
N ASP A 140 2.91 -32.00 40.33
CA ASP A 140 2.55 -30.92 41.24
C ASP A 140 3.75 -29.97 41.45
N ASP A 141 3.52 -28.67 41.27
CA ASP A 141 4.28 -27.63 41.94
C ASP A 141 3.33 -26.46 42.22
N VAL A 142 2.52 -26.65 43.26
CA VAL A 142 1.87 -25.56 44.01
C VAL A 142 2.96 -24.92 44.86
N LYS A 143 3.33 -23.68 44.54
CA LYS A 143 4.10 -22.81 45.45
C LYS A 143 3.22 -21.64 45.90
N PRO A 144 3.13 -21.36 47.21
CA PRO A 144 2.16 -20.42 47.76
C PRO A 144 2.65 -18.97 47.72
N ALA A 145 1.65 -18.10 47.78
CA ALA A 145 1.59 -16.74 48.34
C ALA A 145 2.92 -16.09 48.75
N GLY A 146 3.20 -14.95 48.11
CA GLY A 146 3.97 -13.86 48.67
C GLY A 146 3.19 -12.57 48.42
N ASP A 147 2.62 -12.04 49.49
CA ASP A 147 2.32 -10.63 49.65
C ASP A 147 3.57 -9.80 49.35
N ASP A 148 3.46 -8.73 48.57
CA ASP A 148 4.31 -7.56 48.76
C ASP A 148 3.61 -6.32 48.19
N ASP A 149 3.60 -5.30 49.04
CA ASP A 149 2.95 -4.01 48.95
C ASP A 149 3.69 -3.05 47.99
N GLY A 150 3.05 -1.94 47.64
CA GLY A 150 3.71 -0.75 47.06
C GLY A 150 3.01 -0.26 45.81
N GLU A 151 2.06 0.67 45.92
CA GLU A 151 2.31 2.12 45.93
C GLU A 151 3.09 2.60 44.70
N GLY A 152 2.42 3.41 43.87
CA GLY A 152 3.05 4.11 42.74
C GLY A 152 2.06 4.55 41.67
N GLU A 153 1.06 5.35 42.03
CA GLU A 153 0.50 6.33 41.09
C GLU A 153 1.64 7.28 40.69
N ASP A 154 2.02 7.27 39.41
CA ASP A 154 2.86 8.31 38.83
C ASP A 154 2.11 8.89 37.63
N ASP A 155 1.26 9.86 37.94
CA ASP A 155 0.64 10.77 36.99
C ASP A 155 1.74 11.70 36.45
N GLY A 156 2.45 11.22 35.43
CA GLY A 156 3.40 12.01 34.66
C GLY A 156 2.68 13.07 33.81
N GLU A 157 2.21 14.13 34.44
CA GLU A 157 1.92 15.43 33.83
C GLU A 157 3.22 15.99 33.24
N GLY A 158 3.47 15.68 31.97
CA GLY A 158 4.49 16.35 31.17
C GLY A 158 4.06 17.77 30.85
N ASP A 159 4.34 18.69 31.76
CA ASP A 159 4.31 20.14 31.54
C ASP A 159 5.34 20.51 30.45
N ALA A 160 4.86 20.59 29.21
CA ALA A 160 5.60 21.12 28.10
C ALA A 160 5.69 22.65 28.27
N THR A 161 6.70 23.06 29.03
CA THR A 161 7.21 24.43 29.09
C THR A 161 7.54 24.90 27.67
N ALA A 162 6.63 25.69 27.11
CA ALA A 162 6.86 26.47 25.91
C ALA A 162 7.96 27.47 26.23
N ALA A 163 9.19 27.15 25.84
CA ALA A 163 10.26 28.12 25.79
C ALA A 163 9.93 29.13 24.68
N ASP A 164 9.46 30.30 25.12
CA ASP A 164 9.38 31.52 24.33
C ASP A 164 10.78 31.91 23.85
N GLY A 165 11.18 31.33 22.71
CA GLY A 165 12.28 31.81 21.90
C GLY A 165 11.79 33.01 21.08
N GLU A 166 12.00 34.21 21.62
CA GLU A 166 11.96 35.49 20.89
C GLU A 166 12.98 35.46 19.73
N GLY A 167 12.59 34.81 18.64
CA GLY A 167 13.27 34.88 17.37
C GLY A 167 12.93 36.22 16.71
N ASP A 168 13.90 37.13 16.78
CA ASP A 168 14.03 38.36 15.99
C ASP A 168 13.34 38.23 14.63
N LYS A 169 12.13 38.80 14.53
CA LYS A 169 11.38 38.90 13.28
C LYS A 169 12.04 40.00 12.47
N GLY A 170 13.11 39.64 11.77
CA GLY A 170 13.68 40.45 10.71
C GLY A 170 12.53 40.93 9.81
N GLU A 171 12.38 42.26 9.75
CA GLU A 171 11.39 42.95 8.96
C GLU A 171 11.41 42.41 7.53
N ARG A 172 10.40 41.62 7.18
CA ARG A 172 10.19 41.24 5.80
C ARG A 172 9.88 42.55 5.05
N PRO A 173 10.61 42.90 3.98
CA PRO A 173 10.36 44.13 3.24
C PRO A 173 8.90 44.12 2.79
N LYS A 174 8.12 45.03 3.37
CA LYS A 174 6.73 45.25 3.02
C LYS A 174 6.75 45.95 1.67
N VAL A 175 6.62 45.20 0.59
CA VAL A 175 6.44 45.76 -0.76
C VAL A 175 5.02 46.34 -0.80
N THR A 176 4.86 47.57 -0.31
CA THR A 176 3.70 48.39 -0.58
C THR A 176 3.74 48.78 -2.06
N ILE A 177 3.04 48.02 -2.89
CA ILE A 177 2.64 48.47 -4.22
C ILE A 177 1.64 49.58 -3.98
N THR A 178 2.12 50.81 -4.00
CA THR A 178 1.22 51.97 -4.08
C THR A 178 0.76 52.06 -5.53
N ASP A 179 -0.55 52.20 -5.75
CA ASP A 179 -1.18 52.54 -7.03
C ASP A 179 -0.78 53.96 -7.48
N SER A 180 0.53 54.17 -7.64
CA SER A 180 1.12 55.44 -8.02
C SER A 180 1.54 55.34 -9.48
N SER A 181 0.68 55.89 -10.34
CA SER A 181 1.02 56.50 -11.62
C SER A 181 1.86 55.65 -12.58
N MET A 182 1.18 55.02 -13.55
CA MET A 182 1.78 54.74 -14.86
C MET A 182 1.99 56.08 -15.59
N ASP A 183 2.98 56.87 -15.17
CA ASP A 183 3.55 57.91 -16.04
C ASP A 183 4.35 57.19 -17.11
N LEU A 184 3.75 57.12 -18.31
CA LEU A 184 4.48 56.85 -19.54
C LEU A 184 5.46 58.01 -19.74
N ASN A 185 6.64 57.89 -19.14
CA ASN A 185 7.81 58.63 -19.58
C ASN A 185 8.04 58.22 -21.03
N ASN A 186 7.51 59.05 -21.94
CA ASN A 186 7.96 59.07 -23.32
C ASN A 186 9.48 59.16 -23.27
N ALA A 187 10.14 58.15 -23.83
CA ALA A 187 11.58 58.12 -23.96
C ALA A 187 12.00 59.44 -24.62
N ASP A 188 12.65 60.29 -23.83
CA ASP A 188 13.35 61.46 -24.32
C ASP A 188 14.34 60.94 -25.38
N GLU A 189 14.18 61.38 -26.63
CA GLU A 189 15.05 61.02 -27.74
C GLU A 189 16.39 61.77 -27.58
N GLY A 190 17.21 61.35 -26.63
CA GLY A 190 18.60 61.79 -26.42
C GLY A 190 19.20 61.07 -25.22
N PRO A 191 20.34 60.32 -25.33
CA PRO A 191 21.52 60.56 -26.16
C PRO A 191 21.97 59.31 -26.93
N ALA A 192 21.17 58.81 -27.88
CA ALA A 192 21.57 57.65 -28.70
C ALA A 192 22.85 57.92 -29.53
N ALA A 193 23.08 59.19 -29.91
CA ALA A 193 24.27 59.59 -30.66
C ALA A 193 25.56 59.56 -29.81
N ASP A 194 25.47 59.86 -28.51
CA ASP A 194 26.64 60.01 -27.64
C ASP A 194 27.12 58.64 -27.13
N ALA A 195 26.19 57.70 -26.89
CA ALA A 195 26.50 56.31 -26.60
C ALA A 195 27.22 55.62 -27.77
N ALA A 196 26.81 55.91 -29.01
CA ALA A 196 27.44 55.36 -30.22
C ALA A 196 28.89 55.86 -30.39
N ALA A 197 29.18 57.12 -30.03
CA ALA A 197 30.54 57.65 -30.06
C ALA A 197 31.45 57.04 -28.97
N ALA A 198 30.93 56.79 -27.77
CA ALA A 198 31.68 56.11 -26.70
C ALA A 198 31.96 54.62 -27.01
N LEU A 199 31.05 53.94 -27.71
CA LEU A 199 31.24 52.56 -28.18
C LEU A 199 32.30 52.43 -29.27
N ALA A 200 32.54 53.49 -30.05
CA ALA A 200 33.58 53.52 -31.09
C ALA A 200 35.00 53.57 -30.51
N THR A 201 35.16 53.95 -29.24
CA THR A 201 36.46 54.03 -28.54
C THR A 201 36.78 52.83 -27.65
N LEU A 202 35.85 51.88 -27.46
CA LEU A 202 36.12 50.66 -26.70
C LEU A 202 37.13 49.79 -27.44
N ASP A 203 38.10 49.27 -26.69
CA ASP A 203 39.08 48.32 -27.21
C ASP A 203 38.37 47.03 -27.66
N GLU A 204 38.85 46.39 -28.72
CA GLU A 204 38.26 45.15 -29.25
C GLU A 204 38.23 44.04 -28.18
N SER A 205 39.18 44.08 -27.23
CA SER A 205 39.21 43.16 -26.09
C SER A 205 38.00 43.34 -25.15
N GLU A 206 37.53 44.56 -24.92
CA GLU A 206 36.38 44.85 -24.06
C GLU A 206 35.07 44.42 -24.73
N LYS A 207 34.97 44.58 -26.06
CA LYS A 207 33.81 44.09 -26.83
C LYS A 207 33.69 42.58 -26.77
N GLN A 208 34.80 41.87 -26.96
CA GLN A 208 34.85 40.41 -26.83
C GLN A 208 34.51 39.95 -25.40
N ALA A 209 34.99 40.65 -24.38
CA ALA A 209 34.64 40.35 -22.99
C ALA A 209 33.14 40.55 -22.70
N GLN A 210 32.52 41.59 -23.26
CA GLN A 210 31.08 41.82 -23.14
C GLN A 210 30.25 40.75 -23.88
N GLU A 211 30.67 40.36 -25.09
CA GLU A 211 30.05 39.27 -25.85
C GLU A 211 30.10 37.94 -25.10
N GLN A 212 31.27 37.60 -24.55
CA GLN A 212 31.43 36.41 -23.71
C GLN A 212 30.50 36.45 -22.50
N ARG A 213 30.44 37.57 -21.77
CA ARG A 213 29.53 37.73 -20.62
C ARG A 213 28.06 37.54 -21.00
N TYR A 214 27.65 38.05 -22.16
CA TYR A 214 26.28 37.87 -22.65
C TYR A 214 26.00 36.39 -22.97
N HIS A 215 26.91 35.70 -23.67
CA HIS A 215 26.77 34.29 -23.98
C HIS A 215 26.81 33.39 -22.74
N ASP A 216 27.69 33.69 -21.78
CA ASP A 216 27.77 32.98 -20.51
C ASP A 216 26.48 33.14 -19.70
N CYS A 217 25.89 34.34 -19.70
CA CYS A 217 24.58 34.59 -19.09
C CYS A 217 23.47 33.75 -19.76
N GLU A 218 23.41 33.73 -21.09
CA GLU A 218 22.42 32.95 -21.84
C GLU A 218 22.58 31.44 -21.62
N LEU A 219 23.81 30.93 -21.59
CA LEU A 219 24.11 29.53 -21.29
C LEU A 219 23.69 29.19 -19.85
N ALA A 220 24.04 30.03 -18.88
CA ALA A 220 23.64 29.84 -17.49
C ALA A 220 22.12 29.85 -17.29
N LYS A 221 21.36 30.61 -18.09
CA LYS A 221 19.89 30.56 -18.08
C LYS A 221 19.38 29.22 -18.61
N LYS A 222 19.91 28.74 -19.73
CA LYS A 222 19.51 27.46 -20.33
C LYS A 222 19.79 26.29 -19.39
N THR A 223 20.99 26.23 -18.80
CA THR A 223 21.33 25.16 -17.85
C THR A 223 20.43 25.19 -16.62
N LYS A 224 20.11 26.38 -16.09
CA LYS A 224 19.17 26.51 -14.96
C LYS A 224 17.77 26.00 -15.30
N VAL A 225 17.27 26.28 -16.51
CA VAL A 225 15.95 25.78 -16.95
C VAL A 225 15.98 24.26 -17.12
N GLU A 226 17.07 23.70 -17.65
CA GLU A 226 17.27 22.25 -17.74
C GLU A 226 17.34 21.60 -16.35
N ASP A 227 18.11 22.16 -15.42
CA ASP A 227 18.20 21.69 -14.03
C ASP A 227 16.83 21.66 -13.33
N LEU A 228 15.98 22.67 -13.57
CA LEU A 228 14.62 22.72 -13.01
C LEU A 228 13.73 21.60 -13.58
N ARG A 229 13.84 21.28 -14.87
CA ARG A 229 13.07 20.20 -15.52
C ARG A 229 13.54 18.82 -15.10
N ASP A 230 14.84 18.63 -14.95
CA ASP A 230 15.41 17.38 -14.47
C ASP A 230 15.03 17.13 -13.00
N GLY A 231 15.04 18.20 -12.19
CA GLY A 231 14.54 18.18 -10.82
C GLY A 231 13.08 17.71 -10.71
N GLU A 232 12.19 18.20 -11.59
CA GLU A 232 10.78 17.76 -11.64
C GLU A 232 10.67 16.26 -11.90
N THR A 233 11.42 15.73 -12.87
CA THR A 233 11.41 14.30 -13.21
C THR A 233 11.95 13.44 -12.08
N LEU A 234 13.02 13.88 -11.42
CA LEU A 234 13.60 13.18 -10.27
C LEU A 234 12.62 13.12 -9.09
N ILE A 235 11.98 14.24 -8.75
CA ILE A 235 10.98 14.31 -7.67
C ILE A 235 9.82 13.36 -7.98
N LEU A 236 9.32 13.34 -9.22
CA LEU A 236 8.27 12.43 -9.66
C LEU A 236 8.69 10.95 -9.49
N GLN A 237 9.89 10.60 -9.94
CA GLN A 237 10.41 9.23 -9.81
C GLN A 237 10.54 8.80 -8.34
N VAL A 238 11.07 9.68 -7.48
CA VAL A 238 11.20 9.43 -6.04
C VAL A 238 9.82 9.27 -5.39
N LEU A 239 8.85 10.11 -5.73
CA LEU A 239 7.49 10.05 -5.20
C LEU A 239 6.78 8.76 -5.61
N ILE A 240 6.88 8.36 -6.89
CA ILE A 240 6.33 7.09 -7.38
C ILE A 240 7.01 5.91 -6.68
N GLY A 241 8.34 5.91 -6.60
CA GLY A 241 9.11 4.84 -5.96
C GLY A 241 8.76 4.66 -4.49
N LEU A 242 8.70 5.76 -3.74
CA LEU A 242 8.30 5.75 -2.33
C LEU A 242 6.85 5.29 -2.15
N GLY A 243 5.93 5.77 -2.99
CA GLY A 243 4.52 5.37 -2.98
C GLY A 243 4.36 3.87 -3.20
N LEU A 244 5.02 3.31 -4.22
CA LEU A 244 5.01 1.87 -4.48
C LEU A 244 5.59 1.08 -3.30
N LEU A 245 6.72 1.52 -2.75
CA LEU A 245 7.33 0.89 -1.58
C LEU A 245 6.36 0.84 -0.39
N MET A 246 5.66 1.93 -0.11
CA MET A 246 4.62 2.01 0.93
C MET A 246 3.47 1.03 0.67
N VAL A 247 2.93 1.00 -0.56
CA VAL A 247 1.84 0.10 -0.94
C VAL A 247 2.24 -1.37 -0.76
N PHE A 248 3.41 -1.76 -1.25
CA PHE A 248 3.90 -3.14 -1.10
C PHE A 248 4.20 -3.49 0.36
N GLY A 249 4.77 -2.55 1.13
CA GLY A 249 5.03 -2.72 2.56
C GLY A 249 3.75 -2.97 3.36
N LEU A 250 2.72 -2.16 3.13
CA LEU A 250 1.41 -2.30 3.78
C LEU A 250 0.70 -3.60 3.36
N ALA A 251 0.78 -3.98 2.09
CA ALA A 251 0.22 -5.25 1.62
C ALA A 251 0.90 -6.45 2.30
N ALA A 252 2.23 -6.48 2.35
CA ALA A 252 2.99 -7.54 3.02
C ALA A 252 2.68 -7.58 4.54
N TYR A 253 2.59 -6.41 5.17
CA TYR A 253 2.21 -6.30 6.58
C TYR A 253 0.79 -6.80 6.84
N GLY A 254 -0.19 -6.43 6.00
CA GLY A 254 -1.57 -6.90 6.09
C GLY A 254 -1.69 -8.42 5.97
N ILE A 255 -0.93 -9.02 5.05
CA ILE A 255 -0.85 -10.49 4.92
C ILE A 255 -0.26 -11.10 6.21
N LYS A 256 0.84 -10.54 6.73
CA LYS A 256 1.46 -11.02 7.97
C LYS A 256 0.50 -10.94 9.17
N MET A 257 -0.24 -9.83 9.29
CA MET A 257 -1.17 -9.61 10.40
C MET A 257 -2.40 -10.53 10.30
N THR A 258 -2.97 -10.68 9.10
CA THR A 258 -4.10 -11.58 8.88
C THR A 258 -3.75 -13.03 9.19
N HIS A 259 -2.52 -13.49 8.94
CA HIS A 259 -2.10 -14.84 9.34
C HIS A 259 -2.11 -15.07 10.86
N LYS A 260 -1.70 -14.06 11.64
CA LYS A 260 -1.64 -14.18 13.11
C LYS A 260 -3.00 -14.15 13.79
N VAL A 261 -4.03 -13.65 13.11
CA VAL A 261 -5.39 -13.50 13.65
C VAL A 261 -6.35 -14.52 13.04
N ALA A 262 -6.33 -14.74 11.72
CA ALA A 262 -7.29 -15.59 11.03
C ALA A 262 -7.09 -17.09 11.34
N GLY A 263 -5.85 -17.54 11.55
CA GLY A 263 -5.57 -18.94 11.89
C GLY A 263 -6.28 -19.39 13.18
N PRO A 264 -6.05 -18.69 14.30
CA PRO A 264 -6.76 -18.94 15.55
C PRO A 264 -8.27 -18.87 15.43
N LEU A 265 -8.78 -17.84 14.77
CA LEU A 265 -10.21 -17.59 14.65
C LEU A 265 -10.90 -18.70 13.83
N PHE A 266 -10.24 -19.18 12.77
CA PHE A 266 -10.72 -20.35 12.03
C PHE A 266 -10.78 -21.60 12.92
N LYS A 267 -9.75 -21.83 13.75
CA LYS A 267 -9.72 -22.97 14.67
C LYS A 267 -10.85 -22.92 15.70
N VAL A 268 -11.12 -21.75 16.28
CA VAL A 268 -12.26 -21.54 17.19
C VAL A 268 -13.57 -21.82 16.47
N SER A 269 -13.74 -21.32 15.24
CA SER A 269 -14.96 -21.56 14.45
C SER A 269 -15.19 -23.06 14.15
N LEU A 270 -14.10 -23.82 13.96
CA LEU A 270 -14.16 -25.27 13.75
C LEU A 270 -14.69 -25.99 15.01
N TYR A 271 -14.15 -25.64 16.19
CA TYR A 271 -14.61 -26.23 17.45
C TYR A 271 -16.02 -25.79 17.82
N LEU A 272 -16.40 -24.53 17.57
CA LEU A 272 -17.78 -24.09 17.76
C LEU A 272 -18.77 -24.83 16.85
N ARG A 273 -18.36 -25.17 15.62
CA ARG A 273 -19.18 -26.00 14.73
C ARG A 273 -19.33 -27.43 15.27
N LYS A 274 -18.25 -28.04 15.78
CA LYS A 274 -18.31 -29.35 16.45
C LYS A 274 -19.21 -29.30 17.69
N LEU A 275 -19.08 -28.26 18.51
CA LEU A 275 -19.91 -28.03 19.68
C LEU A 275 -21.40 -27.91 19.29
N LYS A 276 -21.71 -27.18 18.22
CA LYS A 276 -23.06 -27.08 17.64
C LYS A 276 -23.61 -28.43 17.17
N ASP A 277 -22.74 -29.33 16.73
CA ASP A 277 -23.10 -30.68 16.30
C ASP A 277 -23.08 -31.71 17.45
N ASN A 278 -23.01 -31.24 18.71
CA ASN A 278 -22.83 -32.05 19.92
C ASN A 278 -21.62 -33.00 19.80
N LYS A 279 -20.46 -32.48 19.39
CA LYS A 279 -19.20 -33.22 19.37
C LYS A 279 -18.18 -32.49 20.24
N TYR A 280 -17.85 -33.08 21.38
CA TYR A 280 -17.03 -32.48 22.43
C TYR A 280 -15.59 -32.98 22.39
N ASP A 281 -14.95 -32.84 21.22
CA ASP A 281 -13.58 -33.29 20.96
C ASP A 281 -12.53 -32.52 21.79
N THR A 282 -11.34 -33.08 21.93
CA THR A 282 -10.22 -32.45 22.63
C THR A 282 -9.72 -31.19 21.90
N VAL A 283 -9.62 -30.09 22.65
CA VAL A 283 -9.16 -28.79 22.12
C VAL A 283 -7.64 -28.68 22.25
N TYR A 284 -6.93 -28.68 21.12
CA TYR A 284 -5.47 -28.55 21.10
C TYR A 284 -5.02 -27.10 21.24
N ASN A 285 -3.88 -26.84 21.89
CA ASN A 285 -3.32 -25.49 22.05
C ASN A 285 -3.04 -24.77 20.72
N LEU A 286 -3.01 -23.44 20.79
CA LEU A 286 -2.70 -22.55 19.67
C LEU A 286 -1.19 -22.50 19.36
N ARG A 287 -0.80 -21.94 18.21
CA ARG A 287 0.61 -21.78 17.87
C ARG A 287 1.19 -20.61 18.69
N LYS A 288 2.44 -20.77 19.16
CA LYS A 288 3.17 -19.69 19.83
C LYS A 288 3.33 -18.48 18.89
N GLY A 289 2.91 -17.30 19.35
CA GLY A 289 3.04 -16.02 18.64
C GLY A 289 1.80 -15.57 17.87
N ASP A 290 0.70 -16.31 17.94
CA ASP A 290 -0.63 -15.84 17.51
C ASP A 290 -1.14 -14.77 18.49
N HIS A 291 -1.99 -13.84 18.03
CA HIS A 291 -2.44 -12.72 18.87
C HIS A 291 -3.64 -13.06 19.75
N LEU A 292 -4.36 -14.12 19.43
CA LEU A 292 -5.57 -14.57 20.12
C LEU A 292 -5.30 -15.72 21.10
N VAL A 293 -4.08 -15.83 21.62
CA VAL A 293 -3.71 -16.93 22.53
C VAL A 293 -4.55 -16.88 23.81
N GLU A 294 -4.61 -15.73 24.46
CA GLU A 294 -5.38 -15.55 25.70
C GLU A 294 -6.88 -15.82 25.51
N PHE A 295 -7.49 -15.25 24.47
CA PHE A 295 -8.88 -15.55 24.10
C PHE A 295 -9.10 -17.05 23.85
N TYR A 296 -8.14 -17.71 23.19
CA TYR A 296 -8.23 -19.13 22.90
C TYR A 296 -8.11 -19.98 24.16
N ASP A 297 -7.30 -19.56 25.13
CA ASP A 297 -7.14 -20.24 26.41
C ASP A 297 -8.45 -20.18 27.21
N HIS A 298 -9.11 -19.02 27.28
CA HIS A 298 -10.45 -18.91 27.87
C HIS A 298 -11.49 -19.77 27.15
N PHE A 299 -11.45 -19.80 25.82
CA PHE A 299 -12.33 -20.69 25.03
C PHE A 299 -12.09 -22.17 25.38
N LYS A 300 -10.83 -22.57 25.53
CA LYS A 300 -10.45 -23.94 25.89
C LYS A 300 -10.92 -24.31 27.29
N GLU A 301 -10.77 -23.41 28.25
CA GLU A 301 -11.28 -23.59 29.63
C GLU A 301 -12.80 -23.75 29.64
N ALA A 302 -13.52 -22.88 28.91
CA ALA A 302 -14.97 -22.99 28.77
C ALA A 302 -15.39 -24.32 28.13
N HIS A 303 -14.71 -24.75 27.06
CA HIS A 303 -14.98 -26.04 26.41
C HIS A 303 -14.70 -27.23 27.35
N ALA A 304 -13.63 -27.16 28.14
CA ALA A 304 -13.33 -28.17 29.15
C ALA A 304 -14.42 -28.23 30.22
N GLY A 305 -14.92 -27.08 30.68
CA GLY A 305 -16.05 -27.01 31.62
C GLY A 305 -17.31 -27.69 31.08
N VAL A 306 -17.68 -27.43 29.82
CA VAL A 306 -18.85 -28.09 29.19
C VAL A 306 -18.66 -29.60 29.07
N ARG A 307 -17.44 -30.06 28.73
CA ARG A 307 -17.13 -31.49 28.68
C ARG A 307 -17.24 -32.15 30.06
N THR A 308 -16.69 -31.52 31.10
CA THR A 308 -16.79 -32.01 32.48
C THR A 308 -18.25 -32.11 32.95
N MET A 309 -19.08 -31.11 32.62
CA MET A 309 -20.52 -31.17 32.93
C MET A 309 -21.19 -32.37 32.23
N LEU A 310 -20.84 -32.62 30.97
CA LEU A 310 -21.39 -33.73 30.20
C LEU A 310 -20.95 -35.10 30.74
N ASP A 311 -19.69 -35.23 31.15
CA ASP A 311 -19.18 -36.43 31.80
C ASP A 311 -19.96 -36.72 33.11
N GLN A 312 -20.19 -35.69 33.94
CA GLN A 312 -21.00 -35.80 35.17
C GLN A 312 -22.46 -36.17 34.89
N ASP A 313 -23.06 -35.62 33.85
CA ASP A 313 -24.43 -35.97 33.42
C ASP A 313 -24.51 -37.45 32.99
N ILE A 314 -23.51 -37.94 32.25
CA ILE A 314 -23.41 -39.34 31.82
C ILE A 314 -23.30 -40.27 33.03
N GLU A 315 -22.43 -39.94 34.00
CA GLU A 315 -22.27 -40.72 35.23
C GLU A 315 -23.58 -40.76 36.04
N THR A 316 -24.26 -39.62 36.16
CA THR A 316 -25.55 -39.52 36.86
C THR A 316 -26.64 -40.35 36.17
N LEU A 317 -26.72 -40.28 34.84
CA LEU A 317 -27.66 -41.06 34.04
C LEU A 317 -27.40 -42.57 34.15
N LYS A 318 -26.13 -42.98 34.15
CA LYS A 318 -25.74 -44.38 34.37
C LYS A 318 -26.20 -44.88 35.74
N ALA A 319 -25.89 -44.14 36.81
CA ALA A 319 -26.29 -44.50 38.16
C ALA A 319 -27.82 -44.59 38.31
N ALA A 320 -28.56 -43.65 37.73
CA ALA A 320 -30.02 -43.66 37.75
C ALA A 320 -30.60 -44.88 37.00
N LEU A 321 -30.03 -45.23 35.83
CA LEU A 321 -30.43 -46.41 35.06
C LEU A 321 -30.11 -47.72 35.79
N GLU A 322 -28.96 -47.81 36.47
CA GLU A 322 -28.60 -48.97 37.29
C GLU A 322 -29.58 -49.18 38.45
N LEU A 323 -29.93 -48.12 39.18
CA LEU A 323 -30.94 -48.18 40.25
C LEU A 323 -32.31 -48.59 39.72
N ALA A 324 -32.74 -48.02 38.58
CA ALA A 324 -34.02 -48.36 37.96
C ALA A 324 -34.10 -49.84 37.53
N LYS A 325 -32.97 -50.38 37.05
CA LYS A 325 -32.83 -51.80 36.67
C LYS A 325 -32.82 -52.71 37.91
N ALA A 326 -32.11 -52.33 38.97
CA ALA A 326 -32.07 -53.09 40.23
C ALA A 326 -33.47 -53.21 40.87
N GLU A 327 -34.26 -52.14 40.85
CA GLU A 327 -35.63 -52.07 41.37
C GLU A 327 -36.70 -52.66 40.42
N LYS A 328 -36.28 -53.16 39.25
CA LYS A 328 -37.17 -53.69 38.19
C LYS A 328 -38.32 -52.74 37.85
N LEU A 329 -38.03 -51.44 37.77
CA LEU A 329 -39.06 -50.42 37.53
C LEU A 329 -39.77 -50.59 36.19
N ALA A 330 -39.09 -51.19 35.19
CA ALA A 330 -39.68 -51.50 33.89
C ALA A 330 -40.85 -52.48 33.98
N ASP A 331 -40.88 -53.37 34.98
CA ASP A 331 -41.95 -54.36 35.14
C ASP A 331 -43.18 -53.77 35.87
N LYS A 332 -43.00 -52.66 36.58
CA LYS A 332 -44.06 -52.04 37.41
C LYS A 332 -45.09 -51.27 36.58
N SER A 333 -44.69 -50.69 35.44
CA SER A 333 -45.58 -49.95 34.54
C SER A 333 -45.00 -49.82 33.13
N PRO A 334 -45.83 -49.90 32.06
CA PRO A 334 -45.37 -49.67 30.69
C PRO A 334 -44.81 -48.25 30.47
N GLU A 335 -45.29 -47.24 31.21
CA GLU A 335 -44.79 -45.86 31.10
C GLU A 335 -43.36 -45.72 31.64
N LEU A 336 -43.05 -46.43 32.73
CA LEU A 336 -41.71 -46.47 33.30
C LEU A 336 -40.73 -47.17 32.36
N LYS A 337 -41.16 -48.27 31.74
CA LYS A 337 -40.36 -48.95 30.71
C LYS A 337 -39.99 -48.01 29.55
N ALA A 338 -40.97 -47.30 28.99
CA ALA A 338 -40.71 -46.34 27.91
C ALA A 338 -39.77 -45.19 28.34
N SER A 339 -39.87 -44.75 29.61
CA SER A 339 -39.00 -43.72 30.16
C SER A 339 -37.56 -44.20 30.31
N ILE A 340 -37.35 -45.45 30.76
CA ILE A 340 -36.03 -46.08 30.86
C ILE A 340 -35.40 -46.23 29.48
N GLU A 341 -36.14 -46.75 28.49
CA GLU A 341 -35.64 -46.88 27.11
C GLU A 341 -35.23 -45.52 26.51
N LYS A 342 -36.00 -44.45 26.81
CA LYS A 342 -35.65 -43.09 26.41
C LYS A 342 -34.37 -42.58 27.08
N LEU A 343 -34.20 -42.85 28.38
CA LEU A 343 -32.98 -42.48 29.11
C LEU A 343 -31.75 -43.24 28.60
N GLU A 344 -31.89 -44.53 28.27
CA GLU A 344 -30.83 -45.32 27.65
C GLU A 344 -30.40 -44.73 26.30
N LYS A 345 -31.37 -44.31 25.48
CA LYS A 345 -31.06 -43.63 24.22
C LYS A 345 -30.34 -42.30 24.43
N ILE A 346 -30.79 -41.49 25.39
CA ILE A 346 -30.13 -40.22 25.72
C ILE A 346 -28.69 -40.50 26.21
N LEU A 347 -28.49 -41.52 27.04
CA LEU A 347 -27.17 -41.91 27.50
C LEU A 347 -26.26 -42.27 26.31
N GLN A 348 -26.74 -43.11 25.39
CA GLN A 348 -25.98 -43.49 24.20
C GLN A 348 -25.62 -42.27 23.33
N ASP A 349 -26.59 -41.39 23.03
CA ASP A 349 -26.35 -40.17 22.24
C ASP A 349 -25.30 -39.26 22.91
N ARG A 350 -25.27 -39.23 24.26
CA ARG A 350 -24.30 -38.45 25.04
C ARG A 350 -22.92 -39.10 25.06
N GLU A 351 -22.83 -40.41 25.19
CA GLU A 351 -21.55 -41.13 25.10
C GLU A 351 -20.92 -40.97 23.72
N GLU A 352 -21.72 -41.08 22.65
CA GLU A 352 -21.27 -40.87 21.27
C GLU A 352 -20.79 -39.44 21.01
N SER A 353 -21.25 -38.46 21.79
CA SER A 353 -20.84 -37.04 21.65
C SER A 353 -19.44 -36.72 22.19
N ILE A 354 -18.87 -37.58 23.05
CA ILE A 354 -17.58 -37.36 23.72
C ILE A 354 -16.41 -38.03 22.98
N VAL A 355 -16.71 -39.04 22.16
CA VAL A 355 -15.77 -39.80 21.32
C VAL A 355 -15.51 -39.05 20.02
#